data_AF-A0A8R1EDN3-F1
#
_entry.id   AF-A0A8R1EDN3-F1
#
_cell.length_a   1.000
_cell.length_b   1.000
_cell.length_c   1.000
_cell.angle_alpha   90.00
_cell.angle_beta   90.00
_cell.angle_gamma   90.00
#
_symmetry.space_group_name_H-M   'P 1'
#
loop_
_entity.id
_entity.type
_entity.pdbx_description
1 polymer ?
#
loop_
_entity_poly.entity_id
_entity_poly.type
_entity_poly.pdbx_seq_one_letter_code
_entity_poly.pdbx_strand_id
1 'polypeptide(L)'
;MDRYLYENILENTIRPWEKANLGRSWVFQQVMSPIDFDVAVWISWNGQKLERRLKGVRASNANQKFAQLEAAWKSIPMTVVQTLLDSMPHRCQAVIDAKGYSTKY
;
A
#
# COMPACT_ATOMS: atom_id res chain seq x y z
N MET A 1 16.79 -2.10 2.37
CA MET A 1 16.89 -1.25 1.17
C MET A 1 17.80 -0.08 1.54
N ASP A 2 18.82 0.22 0.75
CA ASP A 2 19.70 1.36 1.04
C ASP A 2 19.10 2.68 0.54
N ARG A 3 19.68 3.80 0.99
CA ARG A 3 19.22 5.16 0.69
C ARG A 3 19.29 5.50 -0.80
N TYR A 4 20.34 5.12 -1.50
CA TYR A 4 20.53 5.45 -2.92
C TYR A 4 19.58 4.66 -3.81
N LEU A 5 19.39 3.37 -3.52
CA LEU A 5 18.40 2.55 -4.20
C LEU A 5 16.99 3.10 -3.98
N TYR A 6 16.71 3.59 -2.77
CA TYR A 6 15.44 4.23 -2.46
C TYR A 6 15.22 5.54 -3.22
N GLU A 7 16.19 6.46 -3.18
CA GLU A 7 16.15 7.72 -3.93
C GLU A 7 15.96 7.46 -5.44
N ASN A 8 16.64 6.44 -5.98
CA ASN A 8 16.49 6.02 -7.37
C ASN A 8 15.07 5.56 -7.70
N ILE A 9 14.43 4.77 -6.84
CA ILE A 9 13.03 4.34 -7.04
C ILE A 9 12.09 5.55 -7.01
N LEU A 10 12.28 6.48 -6.06
CA LEU A 10 11.48 7.69 -5.99
C LEU A 10 11.58 8.51 -7.28
N GLU A 11 12.80 8.75 -7.75
CA GLU A 11 13.07 9.61 -8.91
C GLU A 11 12.65 8.99 -10.24
N ASN A 12 12.89 7.69 -10.42
CA ASN A 12 12.69 7.04 -11.72
C ASN A 12 11.33 6.35 -11.86
N THR A 13 10.66 6.03 -10.75
CA THR A 13 9.37 5.32 -10.79
C THR A 13 8.23 6.20 -10.30
N ILE A 14 8.37 6.84 -9.14
CA ILE A 14 7.24 7.52 -8.48
C ILE A 14 7.00 8.91 -9.09
N ARG A 15 8.03 9.77 -9.18
CA ARG A 15 7.87 11.13 -9.72
C ARG A 15 7.36 11.16 -11.18
N PRO A 16 7.81 10.30 -12.10
CA PRO A 16 7.30 10.32 -13.47
C PRO A 16 5.84 9.86 -13.55
N TRP A 17 5.48 8.83 -12.78
CA TRP A 17 4.11 8.33 -12.72
C TRP A 17 3.16 9.37 -12.13
N GLU A 18 3.58 10.03 -11.05
CA GLU A 18 2.84 11.12 -10.41
C GLU A 18 2.57 12.26 -11.37
N LYS A 19 3.60 12.80 -12.05
CA LYS A 19 3.42 13.88 -13.03
C LYS A 19 2.45 13.51 -14.16
N ALA A 20 2.37 12.23 -14.51
CA ALA A 20 1.51 11.73 -15.58
C ALA A 20 0.07 11.45 -15.15
N ASN A 21 -0.17 11.10 -13.88
CA ASN A 21 -1.47 10.58 -13.42
C ASN A 21 -2.12 11.41 -12.31
N LEU A 22 -1.34 12.18 -11.55
CA LEU A 22 -1.80 12.96 -10.40
C LEU A 22 -1.70 14.46 -10.71
N GLY A 23 -2.74 15.21 -10.36
CA GLY A 23 -2.76 16.67 -10.48
C GLY A 23 -1.83 17.36 -9.47
N ARG A 24 -1.84 18.69 -9.41
CA ARG A 24 -0.88 19.51 -8.63
C ARG A 24 -0.95 19.39 -7.09
N SER A 25 -1.82 18.56 -6.51
CA SER A 25 -2.14 18.59 -5.07
C SER A 25 -2.21 17.21 -4.43
N TRP A 26 -1.32 16.31 -4.84
CA TRP A 26 -1.18 14.99 -4.23
C TRP A 26 -0.25 15.05 -3.01
N VAL A 27 -0.42 14.11 -2.09
CA VAL A 27 0.44 13.93 -0.93
C VAL A 27 1.08 12.54 -1.03
N PHE A 28 2.41 12.49 -0.92
CA PHE A 28 3.11 11.22 -0.80
C PHE A 28 3.15 10.79 0.66
N GLN A 29 2.69 9.58 0.95
CA GLN A 29 2.76 9.02 2.29
C GLN A 29 3.57 7.72 2.26
N GLN A 30 4.59 7.63 3.09
CA GLN A 30 5.40 6.43 3.30
C GLN A 30 5.40 6.07 4.78
N VAL A 31 5.62 4.80 5.09
CA VAL A 31 5.74 4.33 6.47
C VAL A 31 7.01 4.89 7.11
N MET A 32 6.87 5.96 7.88
CA MET A 32 7.90 6.41 8.82
C MET A 32 7.49 5.88 10.20
N SER A 33 8.30 4.98 10.78
CA SER A 33 8.10 4.53 12.17
C SER A 33 8.15 5.71 13.16
N PRO A 34 7.51 5.62 14.34
CA PRO A 34 6.23 5.03 14.67
C PRO A 34 5.29 6.15 15.19
N ILE A 35 4.82 7.05 14.31
CA ILE A 35 3.81 8.06 14.71
C ILE A 35 2.69 8.25 13.66
N ASP A 36 2.89 7.87 12.40
CA ASP A 36 1.87 8.13 11.37
C ASP A 36 0.96 6.92 11.12
N PHE A 37 -0.26 7.03 11.68
CA PHE A 37 -1.18 5.94 11.99
C PHE A 37 -1.98 5.36 10.78
N ASP A 38 -1.78 5.84 9.56
CA ASP A 38 -2.62 5.48 8.40
C ASP A 38 -1.93 4.63 7.31
N VAL A 39 -0.64 4.85 7.01
CA VAL A 39 0.05 4.15 5.90
C VAL A 39 0.37 2.69 6.25
N ALA A 40 0.74 2.44 7.51
CA ALA A 40 1.09 1.10 7.96
C ALA A 40 -0.09 0.12 7.80
N VAL A 41 -1.30 0.62 8.01
CA VAL A 41 -2.55 -0.14 7.86
C VAL A 41 -2.86 -0.42 6.39
N TRP A 42 -2.66 0.57 5.50
CA TRP A 42 -2.86 0.40 4.05
C TRP A 42 -1.88 -0.60 3.43
N ILE A 43 -0.58 -0.49 3.76
CA ILE A 43 0.45 -1.42 3.27
C ILE A 43 0.23 -2.82 3.84
N SER A 44 -0.08 -2.94 5.14
CA SER A 44 -0.39 -4.22 5.79
C SER A 44 -1.60 -4.89 5.15
N TRP A 45 -2.67 -4.14 4.88
CA TRP A 45 -3.88 -4.68 4.27
C TRP A 45 -3.66 -5.13 2.83
N ASN A 46 -2.99 -4.33 2.01
CA ASN A 46 -2.66 -4.70 0.64
C ASN A 46 -1.73 -5.93 0.60
N GLY A 47 -0.75 -5.98 1.50
CA GLY A 47 0.12 -7.15 1.69
C GLY A 47 -0.67 -8.41 2.03
N GLN A 48 -1.50 -8.37 3.07
CA GLN A 48 -2.36 -9.50 3.45
C GLN A 48 -3.32 -9.91 2.33
N LYS A 49 -3.87 -8.97 1.58
CA LYS A 49 -4.82 -9.27 0.49
C LYS A 49 -4.13 -9.97 -0.68
N LEU A 50 -2.90 -9.56 -0.99
CA LEU A 50 -2.06 -10.20 -2.00
C LEU A 50 -1.62 -11.59 -1.54
N GLU A 51 -1.20 -11.74 -0.28
CA GLU A 51 -0.85 -13.05 0.31
C GLU A 51 -2.03 -14.02 0.33
N ARG A 52 -3.25 -13.54 0.66
CA ARG A 52 -4.47 -14.35 0.59
C ARG A 52 -4.78 -14.82 -0.83
N ARG A 53 -4.58 -13.96 -1.84
CA ARG A 53 -4.77 -14.32 -3.26
C ARG A 53 -3.74 -15.32 -3.76
N LEU A 54 -2.54 -15.32 -3.20
CA LEU A 54 -1.47 -16.25 -3.54
C LEU A 54 -1.40 -17.47 -2.60
N LYS A 55 -2.33 -17.60 -1.66
CA LYS A 55 -2.37 -18.73 -0.72
C LYS A 55 -2.59 -20.03 -1.49
N GLY A 56 -1.60 -20.92 -1.45
CA GLY A 56 -1.63 -22.20 -2.16
C GLY A 56 -1.01 -22.18 -3.56
N VAL A 57 -0.65 -21.00 -4.09
CA VAL A 57 0.09 -20.88 -5.35
C VAL A 57 1.57 -21.11 -5.07
N ARG A 58 2.13 -22.20 -5.61
CA ARG A 58 3.57 -22.49 -5.52
C ARG A 58 4.32 -21.77 -6.65
N ALA A 59 5.47 -21.21 -6.31
CA ALA A 59 6.45 -20.71 -7.26
C ALA A 59 7.72 -21.54 -7.12
N SER A 60 8.28 -21.98 -8.24
CA SER A 60 9.52 -22.77 -8.28
C SER A 60 10.76 -21.88 -8.28
N ASN A 61 10.63 -20.60 -8.65
CA ASN A 61 11.73 -19.63 -8.64
C ASN A 61 11.24 -18.21 -8.35
N ALA A 62 12.18 -17.30 -8.09
CA ALA A 62 11.89 -15.91 -7.76
C ALA A 62 11.15 -15.15 -8.88
N ASN A 63 11.50 -15.40 -10.14
CA ASN A 63 10.86 -14.76 -11.29
C ASN A 63 9.39 -15.19 -11.43
N GLN A 64 9.10 -16.47 -11.19
CA GLN A 64 7.75 -17.00 -11.17
C GLN A 64 6.95 -16.40 -10.01
N LYS A 65 7.56 -16.24 -8.84
CA LYS A 65 6.92 -15.58 -7.69
C LYS A 65 6.63 -14.11 -7.98
N PHE A 66 7.56 -13.41 -8.63
CA PHE A 66 7.37 -12.02 -9.05
C PHE A 66 6.24 -11.87 -10.07
N ALA A 67 6.23 -12.70 -11.12
CA ALA A 67 5.16 -12.69 -12.12
C ALA A 67 3.78 -12.98 -11.50
N GLN A 68 3.71 -13.90 -10.53
CA GLN A 68 2.48 -14.18 -9.77
C GLN A 68 2.03 -12.97 -8.93
N LEU A 69 2.95 -12.30 -8.26
CA LEU A 69 2.67 -11.07 -7.49
C LEU A 69 2.19 -9.94 -8.40
N GLU A 70 2.86 -9.73 -9.54
CA GLU A 70 2.49 -8.71 -10.52
C GLU A 70 1.10 -8.97 -11.12
N ALA A 71 0.81 -10.22 -11.51
CA ALA A 71 -0.49 -10.60 -12.04
C ALA A 71 -1.60 -10.44 -10.98
N ALA A 72 -1.34 -10.89 -9.75
CA ALA A 72 -2.29 -10.75 -8.65
C ALA A 72 -2.55 -9.28 -8.32
N TRP A 73 -1.51 -8.43 -8.34
CA TRP A 73 -1.63 -6.99 -8.14
C TRP A 73 -2.49 -6.32 -9.22
N LYS A 74 -2.21 -6.60 -10.50
CA LYS A 74 -2.99 -6.08 -11.63
C LYS A 74 -4.45 -6.56 -11.63
N SER A 75 -4.72 -7.73 -11.04
CA SER A 75 -6.08 -8.29 -10.91
C SER A 75 -6.93 -7.66 -9.80
N ILE A 76 -6.36 -6.78 -8.97
CA ILE A 76 -7.11 -6.12 -7.88
C ILE A 76 -8.07 -5.11 -8.52
N PRO A 77 -9.40 -5.28 -8.35
CA PRO A 77 -10.36 -4.33 -8.89
C PRO A 77 -10.17 -2.96 -8.24
N MET A 78 -10.28 -1.89 -9.02
CA MET A 78 -10.13 -0.51 -8.50
C MET A 78 -11.15 -0.20 -7.40
N THR A 79 -12.33 -0.83 -7.43
CA THR A 79 -13.35 -0.71 -6.39
C THR A 79 -12.83 -1.08 -5.01
N VAL A 80 -11.91 -2.04 -4.93
CA VAL A 80 -11.27 -2.47 -3.68
C VAL A 80 -10.40 -1.36 -3.09
N VAL A 81 -9.69 -0.63 -3.95
CA VAL A 81 -8.88 0.53 -3.55
C VAL A 81 -9.77 1.68 -3.12
N GLN A 82 -10.85 1.94 -3.87
CA GLN A 82 -11.81 3.00 -3.55
C GLN A 82 -12.49 2.76 -2.19
N THR A 83 -13.03 1.57 -1.94
CA THR A 83 -13.65 1.23 -0.64
C THR A 83 -12.68 1.38 0.52
N LEU A 84 -11.39 1.09 0.31
CA LEU A 84 -10.38 1.28 1.34
C LEU A 84 -10.15 2.77 1.64
N LEU A 85 -10.01 3.60 0.60
CA LEU A 85 -9.88 5.05 0.73
C LEU A 85 -11.11 5.66 1.42
N ASP A 86 -12.31 5.25 1.02
CA ASP A 86 -13.57 5.70 1.61
C ASP A 86 -13.68 5.29 3.10
N SER A 87 -13.02 4.20 3.50
CA SER A 87 -12.99 3.75 4.90
C SER A 87 -12.02 4.52 5.79
N MET A 88 -11.07 5.27 5.21
CA MET A 88 -10.00 5.90 5.97
C MET A 88 -10.50 6.92 7.01
N PRO A 89 -11.44 7.82 6.67
CA PRO A 89 -12.00 8.75 7.66
C PRO A 89 -12.63 8.04 8.87
N HIS A 90 -13.28 6.90 8.64
CA HIS A 90 -13.88 6.10 9.72
C HIS A 90 -12.83 5.42 10.61
N ARG A 91 -11.69 5.01 10.05
CA ARG A 91 -10.57 4.46 10.81
C ARG A 91 -9.92 5.54 11.68
N CYS A 92 -9.67 6.72 11.10
CA CYS A 92 -9.17 7.87 11.83
C CYS A 92 -10.11 8.24 12.98
N GLN A 93 -11.42 8.30 12.73
CA GLN A 93 -12.41 8.59 13.77
C GLN A 93 -12.39 7.53 14.88
N ALA A 94 -12.30 6.24 14.54
CA ALA A 94 -12.22 5.19 15.55
C ALA A 94 -10.97 5.32 16.44
N VAL A 95 -9.84 5.78 15.89
CA VAL A 95 -8.60 6.04 16.66
C VAL A 95 -8.78 7.26 17.57
N ILE A 96 -9.43 8.31 17.07
CA ILE A 96 -9.76 9.52 17.86
C ILE A 96 -10.67 9.14 19.04
N ASP A 97 -11.73 8.39 18.77
CA ASP A 97 -12.68 7.92 19.79
C ASP A 97 -12.00 7.00 20.81
N ALA A 98 -11.07 6.15 20.33
CA ALA A 98 -10.21 5.32 21.15
C ALA A 98 -9.06 6.08 21.82
N LYS A 99 -8.97 7.42 21.70
CA LYS A 99 -7.91 8.25 22.28
C LYS A 99 -6.49 7.74 21.94
N GLY A 100 -6.30 7.23 20.74
CA GLY A 100 -5.03 6.67 20.27
C GLY A 100 -4.78 5.21 20.64
N TYR A 101 -5.69 4.53 21.34
CA TYR A 101 -5.60 3.09 21.58
C TYR A 101 -5.94 2.27 20.33
N SER A 102 -5.55 0.99 20.35
CA SER A 102 -5.81 0.05 19.26
C SER A 102 -7.30 -0.07 18.95
N THR A 103 -7.63 -0.11 17.66
CA THR A 103 -8.99 -0.27 17.15
C THR A 103 -9.15 -1.62 16.46
N LYS A 104 -10.38 -1.98 16.10
CA LYS A 104 -10.71 -3.23 15.39
C LYS A 104 -10.19 -3.31 13.93
N TYR A 105 -9.54 -2.26 13.45
CA TYR A 105 -9.21 -2.02 12.04
C TYR A 105 -7.80 -2.42 11.63
#